data_AF-A0A238C5J6-F1
#
_entry.id   AF-A0A238C5J6-F1
#
_cell.length_a   1.000
_cell.length_b   1.000
_cell.length_c   1.000
_cell.angle_alpha   90.00
_cell.angle_beta   90.00
_cell.angle_gamma   90.00
#
_symmetry.space_group_name_H-M   'P 1'
#
loop_
_entity.id
_entity.type
_entity.pdbx_description
1 polymer ?
#
loop_
_entity_poly.entity_id
_entity_poly.type
_entity_poly.pdbx_seq_one_letter_code
_entity_poly.pdbx_strand_id
1 'polypeptide(L)'
;MVTTFTKRMSDFWKWITGRRNECTVTYSRFGIPGDVLDDRPPPSTIFIAQFDDNDPKFMFFKLCHAQKAALAVAGIVFLFLYLGIGILVHYQVIAGIKKQASYYLLPFIVSYIVAMNTEMLLIFFHMVHIQALSLNYALKEESNAVYLFSIIMLLITILFQGFMLKAVCQCRQYLSCKEIHLTALKVAESSRTKYPGIRVVFASQTFNENHPVNITNGNRVADGGIIEQGINSSSNVHPCI
;
A
#
# COMPACT_ATOMS: atom_id res chain seq x y z
N MET A 1 -17.52 8.88 42.63
CA MET A 1 -16.48 8.72 41.58
C MET A 1 -17.08 8.77 40.17
N VAL A 2 -18.18 8.05 39.89
CA VAL A 2 -18.88 8.07 38.58
C VAL A 2 -19.44 9.44 38.18
N THR A 3 -20.02 10.19 39.12
CA THR A 3 -20.64 11.51 38.87
C THR A 3 -19.65 12.63 38.51
N THR A 4 -18.40 12.52 38.97
CA THR A 4 -17.34 13.48 38.66
C THR A 4 -16.79 13.26 37.25
N PHE A 5 -16.70 12.00 36.82
CA PHE A 5 -16.21 11.62 35.49
C PHE A 5 -17.21 12.03 34.40
N THR A 6 -18.51 11.77 34.61
CA THR A 6 -19.56 12.14 33.65
C THR A 6 -19.67 13.66 33.48
N LYS A 7 -19.57 14.43 34.57
CA LYS A 7 -19.53 15.90 34.51
C LYS A 7 -18.31 16.42 33.73
N ARG A 8 -17.13 15.86 34.00
CA ARG A 8 -15.89 16.23 33.29
C ARG A 8 -15.97 15.91 31.79
N MET A 9 -16.62 14.80 31.45
CA MET A 9 -16.84 14.40 30.06
C MET A 9 -17.87 15.28 29.34
N SER A 10 -18.94 15.70 30.01
CA SER A 10 -19.91 16.65 29.44
C SER A 10 -19.31 18.05 29.25
N ASP A 11 -18.49 18.51 30.19
CA ASP A 11 -17.83 19.82 30.09
C ASP A 11 -16.78 19.81 28.98
N PHE A 12 -16.04 18.71 28.84
CA PHE A 12 -15.12 18.48 27.72
C PHE A 12 -15.84 18.43 26.37
N TRP A 13 -16.98 17.73 26.28
CA TRP A 13 -17.77 17.66 25.05
C TRP A 13 -18.38 19.01 24.66
N LYS A 14 -18.84 19.79 25.65
CA LYS A 14 -19.26 21.18 25.46
C LYS A 14 -18.09 22.08 25.04
N TRP A 15 -16.89 21.87 25.56
CA TRP A 15 -15.70 22.60 25.15
C TRP A 15 -15.27 22.27 23.70
N ILE A 16 -15.36 21.00 23.29
CA ILE A 16 -15.10 20.58 21.90
C ILE A 16 -16.12 21.19 20.92
N THR A 17 -17.39 21.26 21.31
CA THR A 17 -18.48 21.65 20.39
C THR A 17 -18.91 23.12 20.49
N GLY A 18 -18.62 23.80 21.60
CA GLY A 18 -19.22 25.10 21.96
C GLY A 18 -18.66 26.33 21.23
N ARG A 19 -17.42 26.30 20.73
CA ARG A 19 -16.78 27.50 20.17
C ARG A 19 -17.19 27.89 18.74
N ARG A 20 -18.04 27.11 18.05
CA ARG A 20 -18.44 27.46 16.67
C ARG A 20 -19.42 28.63 16.59
N ASN A 21 -20.18 28.89 17.66
CA ASN A 21 -21.31 29.83 17.62
C ASN A 21 -20.95 31.23 18.15
N GLU A 22 -19.74 31.41 18.70
CA GLU A 22 -19.28 32.69 19.28
C GLU A 22 -18.79 33.68 18.21
N CYS A 23 -18.59 33.24 16.96
CA CYS A 23 -18.12 34.07 15.85
C CYS A 23 -19.25 34.59 14.94
N THR A 24 -20.52 34.34 15.29
CA THR A 24 -21.66 34.76 14.46
C THR A 24 -22.20 36.10 14.96
N VAL A 25 -21.92 37.16 14.22
CA VAL A 25 -22.50 38.49 14.46
C VAL A 25 -23.83 38.56 13.72
N THR A 26 -24.95 38.53 14.45
CA THR A 26 -26.29 38.76 13.88
C THR A 26 -26.73 40.20 14.10
N TYR A 27 -26.79 40.99 13.04
CA TYR A 27 -27.39 42.32 13.07
C TYR A 27 -28.87 42.21 12.70
N SER A 28 -29.79 42.48 13.64
CA SER A 28 -31.22 42.54 13.32
C SER A 28 -31.56 43.93 12.78
N ARG A 29 -31.80 44.04 11.48
CA ARG A 29 -32.16 45.32 10.82
C ARG A 29 -33.58 45.80 11.19
N PHE A 30 -34.44 44.89 11.62
CA PHE A 30 -35.80 45.18 12.04
C PHE A 30 -35.83 44.94 13.55
N GLY A 31 -35.92 46.03 14.32
CA GLY A 31 -35.98 45.98 15.78
C GLY A 31 -37.12 45.05 16.24
N ILE A 32 -36.94 44.48 17.42
CA ILE A 32 -37.98 43.68 18.08
C ILE A 32 -39.14 44.64 18.41
N PRO A 33 -40.41 44.29 18.11
CA PRO A 33 -41.54 45.18 18.38
C PRO A 33 -41.64 45.49 19.88
N GLY A 34 -41.35 46.74 20.25
CA GLY A 34 -41.30 47.21 21.64
C GLY A 34 -39.99 47.87 22.04
N ASP A 35 -38.91 47.70 21.27
CA ASP A 35 -37.65 48.41 21.50
C ASP A 35 -37.69 49.83 20.91
N VAL A 36 -37.06 50.76 21.63
CA VAL A 36 -36.85 52.15 21.18
C VAL A 36 -36.17 52.13 19.81
N LEU A 37 -36.66 52.93 18.86
CA LEU A 37 -35.97 53.18 17.59
C LEU A 37 -34.54 53.64 17.91
N ASP A 38 -33.57 52.73 17.76
CA ASP A 38 -32.16 53.04 17.92
C ASP A 38 -31.72 53.84 16.69
N ASP A 39 -31.94 55.16 16.74
CA ASP A 39 -31.59 56.15 15.70
C ASP A 39 -30.06 56.38 15.58
N ARG A 40 -29.24 55.50 16.16
CA ARG A 40 -27.78 55.58 16.03
C ARG A 40 -27.37 55.36 14.57
N PRO A 41 -26.47 56.19 14.03
CA PRO A 41 -25.95 55.98 12.69
C PRO A 41 -25.29 54.59 12.62
N PRO A 42 -25.42 53.87 11.48
CA PRO A 42 -24.79 52.58 11.32
C PRO A 42 -23.28 52.70 11.59
N PRO A 43 -22.68 51.75 12.33
CA PRO A 43 -21.27 51.82 12.67
C PRO A 43 -20.43 51.91 11.39
N SER A 44 -19.70 53.01 11.21
CA SER A 44 -18.91 53.32 10.01
C SER A 44 -17.49 52.73 10.07
N THR A 45 -17.08 52.19 11.21
CA THR A 45 -15.73 51.65 11.41
C THR A 45 -15.77 50.47 12.38
N ILE A 46 -15.29 49.32 11.93
CA ILE A 46 -15.17 48.10 12.74
C ILE A 46 -13.68 47.91 13.04
N PHE A 47 -13.32 47.95 14.31
CA PHE A 47 -11.96 47.63 14.75
C PHE A 47 -11.85 46.10 14.91
N ILE A 48 -11.11 45.46 14.01
CA ILE A 48 -10.79 44.04 14.09
C ILE A 48 -9.45 43.93 14.82
N ALA A 49 -9.42 43.22 15.94
CA ALA A 49 -8.16 42.92 16.62
C ALA A 49 -7.25 42.14 15.66
N GLN A 50 -6.00 42.59 15.51
CA GLN A 50 -5.01 41.89 14.70
C GLN A 50 -4.74 40.51 15.34
N PHE A 51 -4.85 39.46 14.55
CA PHE A 51 -4.55 38.11 15.01
C PHE A 51 -3.04 37.94 15.11
N ASP A 52 -2.55 37.66 16.32
CA ASP A 52 -1.14 37.34 16.55
C ASP A 52 -0.93 35.83 16.54
N ASP A 53 -0.37 35.32 15.43
CA ASP A 53 -0.02 33.91 15.25
C ASP A 53 1.05 33.44 16.27
N ASN A 54 1.84 34.34 16.85
CA ASN A 54 2.92 34.03 17.77
C ASN A 54 2.55 34.22 19.24
N ASP A 55 1.27 34.40 19.55
CA ASP A 55 0.80 34.48 20.93
C ASP A 55 1.26 33.23 21.70
N PRO A 56 1.86 33.36 22.91
CA PRO A 56 2.31 32.23 23.73
C PRO A 56 1.22 31.19 23.98
N LYS A 57 -0.06 31.55 23.87
CA LYS A 57 -1.21 30.64 23.93
C LYS A 57 -1.21 29.58 22.82
N PHE A 58 -0.65 29.88 21.65
CA PHE A 58 -0.56 28.98 20.50
C PHE A 58 0.82 28.33 20.35
N MET A 59 1.76 28.65 21.24
CA MET A 59 3.10 28.04 21.27
C MET A 59 3.12 26.81 22.17
N PHE A 60 3.46 25.66 21.58
CA PHE A 60 3.73 24.43 22.32
C PHE A 60 5.17 24.45 22.85
N PHE A 61 5.32 24.28 24.17
CA PHE A 61 6.60 24.36 24.90
C PHE A 61 7.44 25.63 24.63
N LYS A 62 6.81 26.76 24.27
CA LYS A 62 7.49 28.03 23.88
C LYS A 62 8.48 27.91 22.70
N LEU A 63 8.49 26.76 22.00
CA LEU A 63 9.50 26.47 20.96
C LEU A 63 8.88 26.28 19.58
N CYS A 64 7.62 25.84 19.48
CA CYS A 64 6.99 25.55 18.20
C CYS A 64 5.52 25.94 18.19
N HIS A 65 5.06 26.55 17.10
CA HIS A 65 3.63 26.81 16.88
C HIS A 65 2.84 25.49 16.93
N ALA A 66 1.73 25.45 17.67
CA ALA A 66 0.99 24.22 17.95
C ALA A 66 0.59 23.45 16.68
N GLN A 67 0.27 24.17 15.59
CA GLN A 67 -0.03 23.54 14.29
C GLN A 67 1.16 22.79 13.69
N LYS A 68 2.38 23.36 13.77
CA LYS A 68 3.60 22.73 13.26
C LYS A 68 4.00 21.54 14.13
N ALA A 69 3.86 21.67 15.45
CA ALA A 69 4.10 20.58 16.39
C ALA A 69 3.13 19.41 16.16
N ALA A 70 1.84 19.68 15.97
CA ALA A 70 0.85 18.64 15.67
C ALA A 70 1.17 17.89 14.37
N LEU A 71 1.56 18.62 13.31
CA LEU A 71 1.98 18.02 12.05
C LEU A 71 3.23 17.13 12.22
N ALA A 72 4.23 17.60 12.98
CA ALA A 72 5.44 16.83 13.25
C ALA A 72 5.15 15.54 14.03
N VAL A 73 4.32 15.61 15.08
CA VAL A 73 3.91 14.43 15.87
C VAL A 73 3.14 13.43 15.00
N ALA A 74 2.19 13.90 14.18
CA ALA A 74 1.46 13.04 13.26
C ALA A 74 2.39 12.34 12.26
N GLY A 75 3.36 13.07 11.70
CA GLY A 75 4.38 12.53 10.79
C GLY A 75 5.25 11.46 11.46
N ILE A 76 5.71 11.70 12.68
CA ILE A 76 6.51 10.73 13.45
C ILE A 76 5.71 9.45 13.72
N VAL A 77 4.46 9.57 14.17
CA VAL A 77 3.59 8.41 14.41
C VAL A 77 3.38 7.61 13.12
N PHE A 78 3.10 8.29 12.01
CA PHE A 78 2.93 7.63 10.71
C PHE A 78 4.20 6.91 10.25
N LEU A 79 5.37 7.52 10.46
CA LEU A 79 6.66 6.91 10.16
C LEU A 79 6.88 5.60 10.94
N PHE A 80 6.62 5.60 12.26
CA PHE A 80 6.74 4.40 13.07
C PHE A 80 5.75 3.30 12.67
N LEU A 81 4.51 3.67 12.34
CA LEU A 81 3.51 2.72 11.85
C LEU A 81 3.93 2.11 10.51
N TYR A 82 4.38 2.94 9.57
CA TYR A 82 4.86 2.48 8.26
C TYR A 82 6.06 1.54 8.40
N LEU A 83 7.03 1.90 9.24
CA LEU A 83 8.19 1.05 9.52
C LEU A 83 7.78 -0.26 10.19
N GLY A 84 6.88 -0.22 11.17
CA GLY A 84 6.37 -1.40 11.85
C GLY A 84 5.65 -2.37 10.90
N ILE A 85 4.76 -1.85 10.04
CA ILE A 85 4.08 -2.64 9.01
C ILE A 85 5.09 -3.23 8.03
N GLY A 86 6.07 -2.45 7.56
CA GLY A 86 7.11 -2.94 6.66
C GLY A 86 7.91 -4.09 7.27
N ILE A 87 8.36 -3.95 8.52
CA ILE A 87 9.09 -5.01 9.23
C ILE A 87 8.23 -6.26 9.41
N LEU A 88 6.94 -6.12 9.76
CA LEU A 88 6.02 -7.25 9.89
C LEU A 88 5.81 -7.99 8.57
N VAL A 89 5.64 -7.26 7.47
CA VAL A 89 5.52 -7.82 6.12
C VAL A 89 6.80 -8.59 5.75
N HIS A 90 7.97 -7.99 5.97
CA HIS A 90 9.25 -8.67 5.73
C HIS A 90 9.46 -9.91 6.62
N TYR A 91 9.06 -9.84 7.89
CA TYR A 91 9.11 -10.99 8.79
C TYR A 91 8.26 -12.16 8.28
N GLN A 92 7.05 -11.87 7.78
CA GLN A 92 6.18 -12.88 7.20
C GLN A 92 6.80 -13.55 5.96
N VAL A 93 7.59 -12.82 5.16
CA VAL A 93 8.34 -13.41 4.03
C VAL A 93 9.37 -14.39 4.49
N ILE A 94 10.21 -13.99 5.45
CA ILE A 94 11.30 -14.85 5.96
C ILE A 94 10.69 -16.11 6.57
N ALA A 95 9.60 -15.97 7.32
CA ALA A 95 8.83 -17.09 7.85
C ALA A 95 8.20 -17.95 6.73
N GLY A 96 7.67 -17.33 5.68
CA GLY A 96 7.08 -18.01 4.52
C GLY A 96 8.09 -18.84 3.72
N ILE A 97 9.28 -18.28 3.47
CA ILE A 97 10.40 -18.97 2.83
C ILE A 97 10.82 -20.18 3.67
N LYS A 98 10.92 -20.01 5.00
CA LYS A 98 11.29 -21.10 5.91
C LYS A 98 10.28 -22.26 5.89
N LYS A 99 9.00 -21.98 5.63
CA LYS A 99 7.93 -22.98 5.53
C LYS A 99 7.87 -23.70 4.16
N GLN A 100 8.71 -23.33 3.19
CA GLN A 100 8.79 -23.91 1.83
C GLN A 100 7.45 -24.01 1.08
N ALA A 101 6.49 -23.13 1.37
CA ALA A 101 5.16 -23.19 0.78
C ALA A 101 4.84 -21.89 0.02
N SER A 102 4.47 -22.03 -1.25
CA SER A 102 4.18 -20.93 -2.17
C SER A 102 3.03 -20.02 -1.70
N TYR A 103 2.05 -20.59 -0.98
CA TYR A 103 0.87 -19.84 -0.50
C TYR A 103 1.18 -18.80 0.57
N TYR A 104 2.24 -18.99 1.37
CA TYR A 104 2.65 -18.00 2.38
C TYR A 104 3.29 -16.74 1.77
N LEU A 105 3.65 -16.76 0.48
CA LEU A 105 4.23 -15.61 -0.23
C LEU A 105 3.16 -14.70 -0.87
N LEU A 106 1.92 -15.17 -0.97
CA LEU A 106 0.81 -14.39 -1.55
C LEU A 106 0.50 -13.08 -0.80
N PRO A 107 0.34 -13.05 0.54
CA PRO A 107 0.02 -11.81 1.25
C PRO A 107 1.11 -10.74 1.08
N PHE A 108 2.36 -11.16 0.90
CA PHE A 108 3.47 -10.26 0.60
C PHE A 108 3.30 -9.59 -0.77
N ILE A 109 2.99 -10.37 -1.83
CA ILE A 109 2.81 -9.82 -3.18
C ILE A 109 1.67 -8.79 -3.18
N VAL A 110 0.56 -9.11 -2.51
CA VAL A 110 -0.59 -8.21 -2.38
C VAL A 110 -0.20 -6.93 -1.63
N SER A 111 0.52 -7.04 -0.51
CA SER A 111 1.00 -5.90 0.27
C SER A 111 1.88 -4.96 -0.55
N TYR A 112 2.79 -5.50 -1.36
CA TYR A 112 3.69 -4.70 -2.20
C TYR A 112 2.96 -3.99 -3.32
N ILE A 113 1.97 -4.63 -3.93
CA ILE A 113 1.12 -3.98 -4.93
C ILE A 113 0.40 -2.79 -4.31
N VAL A 114 -0.19 -2.95 -3.11
CA VAL A 114 -0.87 -1.83 -2.41
C VAL A 114 0.11 -0.72 -2.05
N ALA A 115 1.31 -1.05 -1.56
CA ALA A 115 2.35 -0.08 -1.24
C ALA A 115 2.77 0.73 -2.48
N MET A 116 3.08 0.04 -3.58
CA MET A 116 3.41 0.65 -4.87
C MET A 116 2.32 1.60 -5.37
N ASN A 117 1.05 1.19 -5.30
CA ASN A 117 -0.07 2.04 -5.69
C ASN A 117 -0.17 3.30 -4.82
N THR A 118 0.04 3.17 -3.51
CA THR A 118 0.01 4.30 -2.57
C THR A 118 1.14 5.27 -2.85
N GLU A 119 2.35 4.78 -3.11
CA GLU A 119 3.52 5.61 -3.45
C GLU A 119 3.34 6.32 -4.79
N MET A 120 2.80 5.64 -5.80
CA MET A 120 2.45 6.25 -7.09
C MET A 120 1.43 7.38 -6.93
N LEU A 121 0.41 7.20 -6.07
CA LEU A 121 -0.54 8.27 -5.75
C LEU A 121 0.14 9.43 -5.03
N LEU A 122 1.04 9.16 -4.09
CA LEU A 122 1.81 10.21 -3.41
C LEU A 122 2.68 11.01 -4.39
N ILE A 123 3.36 10.36 -5.34
CA ILE A 123 4.09 11.05 -6.41
C ILE A 123 3.13 11.92 -7.21
N PHE A 124 1.97 11.39 -7.60
CA PHE A 124 0.98 12.15 -8.37
C PHE A 124 0.51 13.40 -7.62
N PHE A 125 0.16 13.29 -6.34
CA PHE A 125 -0.20 14.44 -5.51
C PHE A 125 0.94 15.46 -5.39
N HIS A 126 2.19 14.98 -5.25
CA HIS A 126 3.36 15.87 -5.23
C HIS A 126 3.52 16.61 -6.56
N MET A 127 3.34 15.94 -7.69
CA MET A 127 3.41 16.55 -9.03
C MET A 127 2.31 17.58 -9.24
N VAL A 128 1.07 17.28 -8.85
CA VAL A 128 -0.06 18.22 -8.90
C VAL A 128 0.20 19.43 -8.01
N HIS A 129 0.72 19.22 -6.79
CA HIS A 129 1.05 20.31 -5.87
C HIS A 129 2.15 21.22 -6.43
N ILE A 130 3.21 20.66 -7.01
CA ILE A 130 4.27 21.44 -7.68
C ILE A 130 3.69 22.23 -8.85
N GLN A 131 2.82 21.63 -9.67
CA GLN A 131 2.21 22.31 -10.80
C GLN A 131 1.26 23.44 -10.37
N ALA A 132 0.47 23.24 -9.31
CA ALA A 132 -0.39 24.25 -8.73
C ALA A 132 0.41 25.39 -8.07
N LEU A 133 1.54 25.08 -7.43
CA LEU A 133 2.44 26.07 -6.85
C LEU A 133 3.21 26.84 -7.93
N SER A 134 3.62 26.16 -9.00
CA SER A 134 4.24 26.74 -10.20
C SER A 134 3.31 27.78 -10.83
N LEU A 135 1.99 27.56 -10.92
CA LEU A 135 1.08 28.58 -11.47
C LEU A 135 1.05 29.90 -10.67
N ASN A 136 1.40 29.87 -9.38
CA ASN A 136 1.34 31.02 -8.47
C ASN A 136 2.68 31.80 -8.34
N TYR A 137 3.55 31.73 -9.36
CA TYR A 137 4.90 32.34 -9.39
C TYR A 137 4.99 33.74 -8.78
N ALA A 138 5.56 33.85 -7.57
CA ALA A 138 6.29 35.04 -7.12
C ALA A 138 7.20 34.77 -5.90
N LEU A 139 6.98 33.73 -5.10
CA LEU A 139 7.76 33.51 -3.89
C LEU A 139 8.11 32.04 -3.69
N LYS A 140 9.44 31.79 -3.66
CA LYS A 140 10.14 30.82 -2.79
C LYS A 140 10.98 29.74 -3.52
N GLU A 141 12.23 30.10 -3.83
CA GLU A 141 13.29 29.17 -4.25
C GLU A 141 13.58 28.06 -3.21
N GLU A 142 13.43 28.34 -1.91
CA GLU A 142 13.75 27.36 -0.85
C GLU A 142 12.80 26.15 -0.79
N SER A 143 11.53 26.27 -1.15
CA SER A 143 10.59 25.14 -1.03
C SER A 143 10.81 24.07 -2.11
N ASN A 144 11.30 24.47 -3.29
CA ASN A 144 11.41 23.57 -4.44
C ASN A 144 12.47 22.47 -4.22
N ALA A 145 13.56 22.78 -3.50
CA ALA A 145 14.59 21.80 -3.18
C ALA A 145 14.06 20.67 -2.29
N VAL A 146 13.22 20.98 -1.30
CA VAL A 146 12.62 19.98 -0.39
C VAL A 146 11.66 19.05 -1.13
N TYR A 147 10.83 19.60 -2.01
CA TYR A 147 9.91 18.79 -2.82
C TYR A 147 10.65 17.90 -3.83
N LEU A 148 11.69 18.43 -4.49
CA LEU A 148 12.53 17.66 -5.40
C LEU A 148 13.24 16.51 -4.67
N PHE A 149 13.83 16.80 -3.50
CA PHE A 149 14.43 15.78 -2.64
C PHE A 149 13.42 14.70 -2.22
N SER A 150 12.20 15.10 -1.82
CA SER A 150 11.12 14.17 -1.48
C SER A 150 10.76 13.23 -2.63
N ILE A 151 10.61 13.76 -3.85
CA ILE A 151 10.30 12.95 -5.04
C ILE A 151 11.42 11.96 -5.36
N ILE A 152 12.68 12.39 -5.29
CA ILE A 152 13.84 11.52 -5.53
C ILE A 152 13.87 10.37 -4.52
N MET A 153 13.66 10.66 -3.23
CA MET A 153 13.61 9.64 -2.18
C MET A 153 12.47 8.63 -2.38
N LEU A 154 11.31 9.10 -2.83
CA LEU A 154 10.16 8.24 -3.12
C LEU A 154 10.42 7.33 -4.33
N LEU A 155 11.09 7.84 -5.37
CA LEU A 155 11.49 7.04 -6.53
C LEU A 155 12.48 5.93 -6.16
N ILE A 156 13.48 6.25 -5.32
CA ILE A 156 14.43 5.26 -4.80
C ILE A 156 13.68 4.15 -4.04
N THR A 157 12.70 4.52 -3.23
CA THR A 157 11.89 3.58 -2.45
C THR A 157 11.12 2.62 -3.36
N ILE A 158 10.47 3.13 -4.42
CA ILE A 158 9.79 2.32 -5.45
C ILE A 158 10.75 1.34 -6.11
N LEU A 159 11.97 1.77 -6.46
CA LEU A 159 12.95 0.90 -7.10
C LEU A 159 13.34 -0.28 -6.20
N PHE A 160 13.62 -0.02 -4.92
CA PHE A 160 13.94 -1.08 -3.96
C PHE A 160 12.75 -2.02 -3.73
N GLN A 161 11.54 -1.48 -3.61
CA GLN A 161 10.34 -2.31 -3.45
C GLN A 161 10.09 -3.19 -4.67
N GLY A 162 10.33 -2.67 -5.88
CA GLY A 162 10.20 -3.42 -7.13
C GLY A 162 11.21 -4.55 -7.24
N PHE A 163 12.45 -4.30 -6.84
CA PHE A 163 13.49 -5.33 -6.77
C PHE A 163 13.11 -6.45 -5.80
N MET A 164 12.67 -6.11 -4.59
CA MET A 164 12.22 -7.09 -3.59
C MET A 164 11.02 -7.91 -4.08
N LEU A 165 10.05 -7.26 -4.73
CA LEU A 165 8.90 -7.93 -5.31
C LEU A 165 9.31 -8.93 -6.39
N LYS A 166 10.22 -8.54 -7.29
CA LYS A 166 10.77 -9.44 -8.33
C LYS A 166 11.42 -10.68 -7.71
N ALA A 167 12.25 -10.49 -6.69
CA ALA A 167 12.93 -11.59 -6.01
C ALA A 167 11.93 -12.57 -5.38
N VAL A 168 10.86 -12.07 -4.75
CA VAL A 168 9.82 -12.93 -4.16
C VAL A 168 8.97 -13.63 -5.22
N CYS A 169 8.65 -12.96 -6.33
CA CYS A 169 7.97 -13.59 -7.45
C CYS A 169 8.79 -14.77 -8.03
N GLN A 170 10.10 -14.58 -8.22
CA GLN A 170 11.01 -15.65 -8.64
C GLN A 170 11.07 -16.79 -7.60
N CYS A 171 11.14 -16.46 -6.31
CA CYS A 171 11.11 -17.45 -5.24
C CYS A 171 9.81 -18.28 -5.26
N ARG A 172 8.66 -17.63 -5.48
CA ARG A 172 7.36 -18.28 -5.59
C ARG A 172 7.32 -19.24 -6.78
N GLN A 173 7.81 -18.81 -7.95
CA GLN A 173 7.91 -19.66 -9.13
C GLN A 173 8.79 -20.88 -8.87
N TYR A 174 9.97 -20.68 -8.30
CA TYR A 174 10.88 -21.76 -7.92
C TYR A 174 10.24 -22.77 -6.96
N LEU A 175 9.57 -22.31 -5.90
CA LEU A 175 8.89 -23.19 -4.94
C LEU A 175 7.74 -23.97 -5.60
N SER A 176 6.98 -23.32 -6.49
CA SER A 176 5.90 -23.98 -7.24
C SER A 176 6.46 -25.12 -8.11
N CYS A 177 7.56 -24.89 -8.83
CA CYS A 177 8.20 -25.93 -9.64
C CYS A 177 8.76 -27.06 -8.78
N LYS A 178 9.39 -26.72 -7.65
CA LYS A 178 9.91 -27.71 -6.69
C LYS A 178 8.81 -28.61 -6.14
N GLU A 179 7.64 -28.06 -5.83
CA GLU A 179 6.47 -28.81 -5.34
C GLU A 179 5.95 -29.81 -6.38
N ILE A 180 5.84 -29.38 -7.64
CA ILE A 180 5.42 -30.25 -8.75
C ILE A 180 6.43 -31.39 -8.95
N HIS A 181 7.73 -31.08 -8.98
CA HIS A 181 8.77 -32.10 -9.16
C HIS A 181 8.81 -33.11 -8.01
N LEU A 182 8.67 -32.66 -6.76
CA LEU A 182 8.60 -33.57 -5.61
C LEU A 182 7.35 -34.46 -5.66
N THR A 183 6.22 -33.92 -6.13
CA THR A 183 5.00 -34.70 -6.30
C THR A 183 5.17 -35.75 -7.41
N ALA A 184 5.76 -35.38 -8.55
CA ALA A 184 6.09 -36.32 -9.62
C ALA A 184 7.06 -37.42 -9.17
N LEU A 185 8.09 -37.07 -8.38
CA LEU A 185 9.05 -38.04 -7.85
C LEU A 185 8.39 -39.03 -6.88
N LYS A 186 7.49 -38.55 -6.01
CA LYS A 186 6.70 -39.44 -5.12
C LYS A 186 5.81 -40.39 -5.90
N VAL A 187 5.16 -39.92 -6.98
CA VAL A 187 4.34 -40.77 -7.85
C VAL A 187 5.21 -41.82 -8.56
N ALA A 188 6.40 -41.44 -9.03
CA ALA A 188 7.35 -42.35 -9.67
C ALA A 188 7.91 -43.41 -8.69
N GLU A 189 8.18 -43.04 -7.44
CA GLU A 189 8.61 -43.98 -6.41
C GLU A 189 7.48 -44.94 -6.02
N SER A 190 6.27 -44.41 -5.83
CA SER A 190 5.08 -45.21 -5.55
C SER A 190 4.72 -46.15 -6.70
N SER A 191 4.98 -45.80 -7.96
CA SER A 191 4.75 -46.68 -9.10
C SER A 191 5.83 -47.77 -9.20
N ARG A 192 7.09 -47.47 -8.87
CA ARG A 192 8.19 -48.44 -8.85
C ARG A 192 7.98 -49.57 -7.84
N THR A 193 7.41 -49.27 -6.67
CA THR A 193 7.08 -50.29 -5.67
C THR A 193 5.92 -51.19 -6.10
N LYS A 194 5.00 -50.69 -6.93
CA LYS A 194 3.83 -51.42 -7.44
C LYS A 194 4.13 -52.24 -8.70
N TYR A 195 5.12 -51.82 -9.50
CA TYR A 195 5.53 -52.49 -10.75
C TYR A 195 7.07 -52.59 -10.83
N PRO A 196 7.68 -53.71 -10.43
CA PRO A 196 9.14 -53.84 -10.31
C PRO A 196 9.92 -53.80 -11.64
N GLY A 197 9.24 -53.73 -12.79
CA GLY A 197 9.86 -53.63 -14.13
C GLY A 197 10.01 -52.20 -14.69
N ILE A 198 9.49 -51.16 -14.01
CA ILE A 198 9.48 -49.79 -14.53
C ILE A 198 10.81 -49.07 -14.21
N ARG A 199 11.50 -48.58 -15.25
CA ARG A 199 12.73 -47.79 -15.13
C ARG A 199 12.41 -46.29 -15.28
N VAL A 200 12.67 -45.50 -14.24
CA VAL A 200 12.49 -44.03 -14.28
C VAL A 200 13.69 -43.41 -14.99
N VAL A 201 13.46 -42.78 -16.14
CA VAL A 201 14.50 -42.06 -16.90
C VAL A 201 14.32 -40.56 -16.64
N PHE A 202 15.31 -39.93 -16.04
CA PHE A 202 15.37 -38.47 -15.94
C PHE A 202 15.78 -37.90 -17.30
N ALA A 203 14.90 -37.16 -17.95
CA ALA A 203 15.24 -36.48 -19.19
C ALA A 203 16.21 -35.32 -18.90
N SER A 204 17.44 -35.42 -19.41
CA SER A 204 18.38 -34.30 -19.48
C SER A 204 17.86 -33.29 -20.52
N GLN A 205 17.69 -32.03 -20.14
CA GLN A 205 17.40 -30.92 -21.06
C GLN A 205 18.62 -30.65 -21.94
N THR A 206 18.78 -31.42 -23.00
CA THR A 206 19.54 -31.03 -24.19
C THR A 206 18.64 -31.27 -25.38
N PHE A 207 17.60 -30.46 -25.49
CA PHE A 207 16.78 -30.38 -26.69
C PHE A 207 17.47 -29.39 -27.64
N ASN A 208 18.42 -29.90 -28.41
CA ASN A 208 18.78 -29.22 -29.66
C ASN A 208 17.55 -29.31 -30.57
N GLU A 209 16.92 -28.16 -30.80
CA GLU A 209 16.08 -27.96 -31.98
C GLU A 209 16.86 -28.44 -33.22
N ASN A 210 16.16 -29.08 -34.15
CA ASN A 210 16.66 -29.59 -35.43
C ASN A 210 17.05 -31.07 -35.47
N HIS A 211 16.11 -31.96 -35.13
CA HIS A 211 16.03 -33.23 -35.85
C HIS A 211 14.57 -33.57 -36.18
N PRO A 212 14.15 -33.55 -37.46
CA PRO A 212 12.90 -34.16 -37.85
C PRO A 212 13.06 -35.68 -37.73
N VAL A 213 12.44 -36.27 -36.72
CA VAL A 213 12.28 -37.73 -36.63
C VAL A 213 11.36 -38.14 -37.77
N ASN A 214 11.97 -38.60 -38.87
CA ASN A 214 11.27 -39.27 -39.94
C ASN A 214 10.84 -40.66 -39.42
N ILE A 215 9.58 -40.79 -39.03
CA ILE A 215 8.99 -42.08 -38.68
C ILE A 215 8.72 -42.82 -39.99
N THR A 216 9.68 -43.64 -40.43
CA THR A 216 9.45 -44.67 -41.45
C THR A 216 8.60 -45.78 -40.84
N ASN A 217 7.31 -45.79 -41.21
CA ASN A 217 6.38 -46.88 -40.94
C ASN A 217 6.86 -48.20 -41.56
N GLY A 218 6.96 -49.24 -40.73
CA GLY A 218 7.17 -50.64 -41.14
C GLY A 218 6.27 -51.58 -40.34
N ASN A 219 5.05 -51.79 -40.84
CA ASN A 219 4.13 -52.93 -40.72
C ASN A 219 4.31 -54.02 -39.62
N ARG A 220 3.26 -54.18 -38.77
CA ARG A 220 2.39 -55.37 -38.51
C ARG A 220 2.00 -55.47 -37.01
N VAL A 221 0.76 -55.16 -36.63
CA VAL A 221 -0.48 -56.01 -36.52
C VAL A 221 -0.69 -56.59 -35.10
N ALA A 222 -1.87 -56.24 -34.55
CA ALA A 222 -2.66 -56.85 -33.45
C ALA A 222 -2.09 -56.67 -32.02
N ASP A 223 -2.84 -56.35 -30.96
CA ASP A 223 -4.27 -56.44 -30.66
C ASP A 223 -4.59 -55.63 -29.38
N GLY A 224 -5.81 -55.11 -29.28
CA GLY A 224 -6.56 -54.96 -28.03
C GLY A 224 -6.20 -53.86 -27.01
N GLY A 225 -7.08 -52.86 -26.88
CA GLY A 225 -7.36 -52.23 -25.57
C GLY A 225 -7.28 -50.70 -25.52
N ILE A 226 -8.27 -50.03 -26.09
CA ILE A 226 -8.56 -48.61 -25.84
C ILE A 226 -8.88 -48.41 -24.35
N ILE A 227 -8.10 -47.56 -23.68
CA ILE A 227 -8.62 -46.71 -22.60
C ILE A 227 -8.19 -45.27 -22.95
N GLU A 228 -9.00 -44.63 -23.78
CA GLU A 228 -9.12 -43.19 -23.77
C GLU A 228 -9.69 -42.77 -22.41
N GLN A 229 -8.88 -42.11 -21.61
CA GLN A 229 -9.40 -41.07 -20.72
C GLN A 229 -8.66 -39.78 -21.02
N GLY A 230 -9.26 -39.03 -21.93
CA GLY A 230 -8.94 -37.65 -22.15
C GLY A 230 -9.19 -36.84 -20.88
N ILE A 231 -8.18 -36.09 -20.48
CA ILE A 231 -8.40 -34.75 -19.95
C ILE A 231 -7.71 -33.81 -20.94
N ASN A 232 -8.47 -33.45 -21.97
CA ASN A 232 -8.24 -32.22 -22.69
C ASN A 232 -8.52 -31.08 -21.71
N SER A 233 -7.46 -30.54 -21.11
CA SER A 233 -7.44 -29.13 -20.74
C SER A 233 -6.25 -28.53 -21.44
N SER A 234 -6.55 -28.01 -22.64
CA SER A 234 -5.75 -26.98 -23.31
C SER A 234 -5.50 -25.87 -22.30
N SER A 235 -4.37 -25.98 -21.63
CA SER A 235 -3.75 -24.89 -20.90
C SER A 235 -2.36 -24.85 -21.50
N ASN A 236 -2.07 -23.74 -22.18
CA ASN A 236 -0.71 -23.34 -22.53
C ASN A 236 0.08 -23.25 -21.23
N VAL A 237 0.56 -24.40 -20.75
CA VAL A 237 1.57 -24.50 -19.71
C VAL A 237 2.85 -24.21 -20.47
N HIS A 238 3.23 -22.93 -20.48
CA HIS A 238 4.62 -22.58 -20.66
C HIS A 238 5.41 -23.43 -19.64
N PRO A 239 6.30 -24.33 -20.08
CA PRO A 239 7.18 -25.00 -19.15
C PRO A 239 7.98 -23.91 -18.44
N CYS A 240 7.94 -23.90 -17.11
CA CYS A 240 8.77 -22.99 -16.33
C CYS A 240 10.23 -23.31 -16.64
N ILE A 241 10.83 -22.45 -17.45
CA ILE A 241 12.27 -22.25 -17.63
C ILE A 241 12.58 -20.91 -16.97
#